data_AF-A0A9D0YMU2-F1
#
_entry.id   AF-A0A9D0YMU2-F1
#
_cell.length_a   1.000
_cell.length_b   1.000
_cell.length_c   1.000
_cell.angle_alpha   90.00
_cell.angle_beta   90.00
_cell.angle_gamma   90.00
#
_symmetry.space_group_name_H-M   'P 1'
#
loop_
_entity.id
_entity.type
_entity.pdbx_description
1 polymer ?
#
loop_
_entity_poly.entity_id
_entity_poly.type
_entity_poly.pdbx_seq_one_letter_code
_entity_poly.pdbx_strand_id
1 'polypeptide(L)'
;MEVENVEVNSSIGVDGNSYTTAISNDKLTNDDFLKLLLEEMRMQDPTKPMDSTALMDSQLKMSTIEANNDMSISLAALTKSYAASSLSNAVGFMGKVIENGTVDEETGFLNSFKVATVENIDNEIYINAQAQTGYYHSVRTSEEVDGETVYTNLSYDSTGKILDKDGKDTGINAVLLDNGAFQTIDGKYVFQDNDGKVITDEDILNKYEISSALPVYSDKLTKIPVTSITKVHG
;
A
#
# COMPACT_ATOMS: atom_id res chain seq x y z
N MET A 1 -18.35 -4.08 -41.88
CA MET A 1 -18.43 -3.22 -43.07
C MET A 1 -18.53 -1.80 -42.56
N GLU A 2 -17.42 -1.07 -42.53
CA GLU A 2 -17.40 0.39 -42.53
C GLU A 2 -16.23 0.80 -43.42
N VAL A 3 -16.56 1.23 -44.63
CA VAL A 3 -15.67 1.95 -45.54
C VAL A 3 -16.21 3.36 -45.61
N GLU A 4 -15.99 4.15 -44.58
CA GLU A 4 -16.34 5.57 -44.61
C GLU A 4 -15.14 6.40 -45.04
N ASN A 5 -15.33 7.07 -46.18
CA ASN A 5 -14.54 8.16 -46.74
C ASN A 5 -13.06 7.92 -47.03
N VAL A 6 -12.80 7.17 -48.11
CA VAL A 6 -11.59 7.40 -48.91
C VAL A 6 -11.90 8.52 -49.90
N GLU A 7 -11.41 9.74 -49.63
CA GLU A 7 -11.45 10.82 -50.62
C GLU A 7 -10.26 10.66 -51.60
N VAL A 8 -10.60 10.30 -52.83
CA VAL A 8 -9.66 10.19 -53.96
C VAL A 8 -9.75 11.47 -54.79
N ASN A 9 -8.71 12.29 -54.76
CA ASN A 9 -8.57 13.41 -55.68
C ASN A 9 -7.88 12.93 -56.96
N SER A 10 -8.58 13.09 -58.09
CA SER A 10 -8.07 12.73 -59.42
C SER A 10 -7.85 13.98 -60.27
N SER A 11 -6.81 13.94 -61.10
CA SER A 11 -6.51 14.98 -62.08
C SER A 11 -6.40 14.35 -63.47
N ILE A 12 -6.90 15.04 -64.49
CA ILE A 12 -6.91 14.55 -65.87
C ILE A 12 -5.67 15.11 -66.58
N GLY A 13 -4.81 14.21 -67.07
CA GLY A 13 -3.64 14.57 -67.87
C GLY A 13 -4.02 15.10 -69.26
N VAL A 14 -3.07 15.75 -69.93
CA VAL A 14 -3.24 16.34 -71.28
C VAL A 14 -3.57 15.31 -72.38
N ASP A 15 -3.44 14.04 -72.04
CA ASP A 15 -3.71 12.82 -72.78
C ASP A 15 -5.09 12.20 -72.47
N GLY A 16 -5.87 12.82 -71.58
CA GLY A 16 -7.27 12.44 -71.30
C GLY A 16 -7.45 11.27 -70.33
N ASN A 17 -6.37 10.73 -69.80
CA ASN A 17 -6.41 9.71 -68.75
C ASN A 17 -6.44 10.36 -67.35
N SER A 18 -7.23 9.75 -66.46
CA SER A 18 -7.38 10.16 -65.06
C SER A 18 -6.32 9.49 -64.20
N TYR A 19 -5.55 10.26 -63.44
CA TYR A 19 -4.54 9.76 -62.51
C TYR A 19 -4.84 10.28 -61.10
N THR A 20 -4.71 9.41 -60.10
CA THR A 20 -4.87 9.75 -58.68
C THR A 20 -3.62 10.47 -58.18
N THR A 21 -3.76 11.70 -57.70
CA THR A 21 -2.63 12.55 -57.29
C THR A 21 -2.38 12.54 -55.78
N ALA A 22 -3.39 12.19 -54.97
CA ALA A 22 -3.26 11.96 -53.54
C ALA A 22 -4.46 11.19 -52.97
N ILE A 23 -4.21 10.38 -51.94
CA ILE A 23 -5.22 9.74 -51.09
C ILE A 23 -4.94 10.18 -49.66
N SER A 24 -5.94 10.79 -49.00
CA SER A 24 -5.86 11.12 -47.57
C SER A 24 -6.65 10.09 -46.77
N ASN A 25 -5.95 9.25 -46.02
CA ASN A 25 -6.56 8.38 -45.01
C ASN A 25 -5.63 8.36 -43.78
N ASP A 26 -6.07 8.94 -42.66
CA ASP A 26 -5.31 9.01 -41.40
C ASP A 26 -5.07 7.63 -40.76
N LYS A 27 -5.64 6.56 -41.33
CA LYS A 27 -5.34 5.17 -41.00
C LYS A 27 -5.32 4.31 -42.26
N LEU A 28 -4.29 4.46 -43.08
CA LEU A 28 -3.91 3.39 -44.01
C LEU A 28 -3.58 2.14 -43.17
N THR A 29 -4.48 1.16 -43.17
CA THR A 29 -4.20 -0.13 -42.54
C THR A 29 -3.11 -0.84 -43.35
N ASN A 30 -2.31 -1.68 -42.69
CA ASN A 30 -1.23 -2.45 -43.35
C ASN A 30 -1.75 -3.20 -44.61
N ASP A 31 -3.00 -3.65 -44.58
CA ASP A 31 -3.70 -4.30 -45.69
C ASP A 31 -4.01 -3.37 -46.88
N ASP A 32 -4.35 -2.11 -46.63
CA ASP A 32 -4.62 -1.13 -47.68
C ASP A 32 -3.31 -0.66 -48.34
N PHE A 33 -2.22 -0.58 -47.55
CA PHE A 33 -0.88 -0.36 -48.08
C PHE A 33 -0.40 -1.54 -48.94
N LEU A 34 -0.61 -2.78 -48.49
CA LEU A 34 -0.24 -3.98 -49.24
C LEU A 34 -0.99 -4.11 -50.58
N LYS A 35 -2.27 -3.69 -50.63
CA LYS A 35 -3.03 -3.62 -51.88
C LYS A 35 -2.50 -2.53 -52.81
N LEU A 36 -2.16 -1.35 -52.28
CA LEU A 36 -1.56 -0.28 -53.05
C LEU A 36 -0.19 -0.68 -53.61
N LEU A 37 0.63 -1.35 -52.79
CA LEU A 37 1.93 -1.89 -53.19
C LEU A 37 1.79 -2.94 -54.30
N LEU A 38 0.79 -3.82 -54.20
CA LEU A 38 0.51 -4.81 -55.24
C LEU A 38 0.09 -4.14 -56.55
N GLU A 39 -0.73 -3.09 -56.48
CA GLU A 39 -1.21 -2.37 -57.67
C GLU A 39 -0.08 -1.56 -58.34
N GLU A 40 0.75 -0.88 -57.55
CA GLU A 40 1.97 -0.22 -58.04
C GLU A 40 2.94 -1.23 -58.67
N MET A 41 3.15 -2.41 -58.08
CA MET A 41 3.96 -3.49 -58.68
C MET A 41 3.39 -4.04 -60.00
N ARG A 42 2.06 -4.00 -60.20
CA ARG A 42 1.43 -4.37 -61.48
C ARG A 42 1.59 -3.29 -62.54
N MET A 43 1.75 -2.03 -62.13
CA MET A 43 1.92 -0.87 -62.99
C MET A 43 3.39 -0.47 -63.25
N GLN A 44 4.36 -1.01 -62.49
CA GLN A 44 5.78 -0.75 -62.72
C GLN A 44 6.32 -1.52 -63.94
N ASP A 45 7.11 -0.84 -64.75
CA ASP A 45 7.99 -1.48 -65.73
C ASP A 45 9.05 -2.33 -64.96
N PRO A 46 9.22 -3.63 -65.31
CA PRO A 46 10.10 -4.57 -64.59
C PRO A 46 11.59 -4.17 -64.57
N THR A 47 11.98 -3.09 -65.23
CA THR A 47 13.38 -2.66 -65.34
C THR A 47 13.85 -1.62 -64.30
N LYS A 48 12.97 -1.08 -63.42
CA LYS A 48 13.35 -0.09 -62.38
C LYS A 48 12.65 -0.26 -61.00
N PRO A 49 13.04 -1.27 -60.20
CA PRO A 49 12.37 -1.63 -58.94
C PRO A 49 12.74 -0.80 -57.69
N MET A 50 13.50 0.31 -57.80
CA MET A 50 14.15 0.94 -56.63
C MET A 50 13.23 1.70 -55.66
N ASP A 51 12.04 2.14 -56.06
CA ASP A 51 11.19 3.00 -55.21
C ASP A 51 10.37 2.20 -54.18
N SER A 52 9.93 0.99 -54.55
CA SER A 52 9.09 0.14 -53.70
C SER A 52 9.83 -0.45 -52.50
N THR A 53 11.15 -0.64 -52.60
CA THR A 53 11.98 -1.20 -51.50
C THR A 53 12.17 -0.20 -50.36
N ALA A 54 12.41 1.09 -50.67
CA ALA A 54 12.59 2.12 -49.65
C ALA A 54 11.29 2.41 -48.87
N LEU A 55 10.14 2.37 -49.56
CA LEU A 55 8.82 2.50 -48.93
C LEU A 55 8.50 1.29 -48.04
N MET A 56 8.80 0.07 -48.50
CA MET A 56 8.66 -1.14 -47.69
C MET A 56 9.54 -1.10 -46.43
N ASP A 57 10.80 -0.67 -46.55
CA ASP A 57 11.70 -0.52 -45.40
C ASP A 57 11.20 0.53 -44.41
N SER A 58 10.61 1.62 -44.89
CA SER A 58 9.98 2.63 -44.05
C SER A 58 8.74 2.07 -43.32
N GLN A 59 7.91 1.29 -44.01
CA GLN A 59 6.73 0.65 -43.43
C GLN A 59 7.11 -0.40 -42.37
N LEU A 60 8.13 -1.22 -42.63
CA LEU A 60 8.63 -2.20 -41.66
C LEU A 60 9.18 -1.52 -40.40
N LYS A 61 9.89 -0.40 -40.55
CA LYS A 61 10.34 0.42 -39.41
C LYS A 61 9.16 1.00 -38.64
N MET A 62 8.15 1.53 -39.34
CA MET A 62 6.95 2.08 -38.70
C MET A 62 6.16 1.00 -37.95
N SER A 63 5.96 -0.17 -38.56
CA SER A 63 5.31 -1.32 -37.92
C SER A 63 6.06 -1.81 -36.67
N THR A 64 7.40 -1.75 -36.68
CA THR A 64 8.21 -2.06 -35.49
C THR A 64 8.01 -1.01 -34.39
N ILE A 65 7.92 0.27 -34.75
CA ILE A 65 7.65 1.35 -33.80
C ILE A 65 6.26 1.21 -33.19
N GLU A 66 5.25 0.93 -34.02
CA GLU A 66 3.87 0.67 -33.59
C GLU A 66 3.81 -0.53 -32.63
N ALA A 67 4.45 -1.65 -32.97
CA ALA A 67 4.50 -2.82 -32.11
C ALA A 67 5.18 -2.53 -30.75
N ASN A 68 6.27 -1.73 -30.75
CA ASN A 68 6.93 -1.30 -29.52
C ASN A 68 6.05 -0.36 -28.68
N ASN A 69 5.28 0.50 -29.33
CA ASN A 69 4.32 1.39 -28.67
C ASN A 69 3.17 0.60 -28.05
N ASP A 70 2.58 -0.35 -28.79
CA ASP A 70 1.52 -1.25 -28.31
C ASP A 70 2.01 -2.12 -27.14
N MET A 71 3.26 -2.59 -27.20
CA MET A 71 3.89 -3.29 -26.09
C MET A 71 4.02 -2.38 -24.86
N SER A 72 4.47 -1.13 -25.04
CA SER A 72 4.60 -0.15 -23.95
C SER A 72 3.25 0.15 -23.30
N ILE A 73 2.20 0.32 -24.11
CA ILE A 73 0.81 0.51 -23.65
C ILE A 73 0.32 -0.72 -22.87
N SER A 74 0.60 -1.92 -23.39
CA SER A 74 0.21 -3.19 -22.74
C SER A 74 0.93 -3.38 -21.40
N LEU A 75 2.22 -3.04 -21.30
CA LEU A 75 2.96 -3.04 -20.03
C LEU A 75 2.38 -2.03 -19.04
N ALA A 76 2.03 -0.82 -19.48
CA ALA A 76 1.39 0.18 -18.63
C ALA A 76 0.03 -0.31 -18.10
N ALA A 77 -0.77 -0.94 -18.96
CA ALA A 77 -2.05 -1.55 -18.57
C ALA A 77 -1.87 -2.71 -17.58
N LEU A 78 -0.85 -3.56 -17.79
CA LEU A 78 -0.50 -4.63 -16.88
C LEU A 78 -0.10 -4.11 -15.49
N THR A 79 0.77 -3.10 -15.43
CA THR A 79 1.18 -2.47 -14.16
C THR A 79 -0.02 -1.88 -13.43
N LYS A 80 -0.93 -1.22 -14.15
CA LYS A 80 -2.17 -0.68 -13.56
C LYS A 80 -3.10 -1.77 -13.02
N SER A 81 -3.25 -2.87 -13.77
CA SER A 81 -4.05 -4.02 -13.34
C SER A 81 -3.44 -4.70 -12.11
N TYR A 82 -2.12 -4.88 -12.09
CA TYR A 82 -1.40 -5.39 -10.94
C TYR A 82 -1.58 -4.50 -9.71
N ALA A 83 -1.48 -3.18 -9.87
CA ALA A 83 -1.66 -2.25 -8.77
C ALA A 83 -3.10 -2.27 -8.22
N ALA A 84 -4.12 -2.41 -9.08
CA ALA A 84 -5.50 -2.59 -8.64
C ALA A 84 -5.72 -3.91 -7.88
N SER A 85 -5.09 -5.01 -8.33
CA SER A 85 -5.12 -6.30 -7.63
C SER A 85 -4.41 -6.22 -6.28
N SER A 86 -3.22 -5.59 -6.23
CA SER A 86 -2.46 -5.38 -5.01
C SER A 86 -3.23 -4.52 -4.00
N LEU A 87 -3.90 -3.46 -4.46
CA LEU A 87 -4.80 -2.65 -3.63
C LEU A 87 -5.91 -3.51 -3.04
N SER A 88 -6.55 -4.35 -3.84
CA SER A 88 -7.64 -5.24 -3.39
C SER A 88 -7.18 -6.21 -2.30
N ASN A 89 -5.96 -6.74 -2.40
CA ASN A 89 -5.36 -7.57 -1.36
C ASN A 89 -5.04 -6.77 -0.10
N ALA A 90 -4.50 -5.56 -0.26
CA ALA A 90 -4.14 -4.69 0.85
C ALA A 90 -5.36 -4.15 1.62
N VAL A 91 -6.55 -4.04 1.00
CA VAL A 91 -7.82 -3.78 1.71
C VAL A 91 -8.06 -4.80 2.82
N GLY A 92 -7.59 -6.05 2.67
CA GLY A 92 -7.64 -7.09 3.70
C GLY A 92 -6.78 -6.78 4.94
N PHE A 93 -5.93 -5.76 4.90
CA PHE A 93 -5.18 -5.27 6.06
C PHE A 93 -5.94 -4.20 6.84
N MET A 94 -6.99 -3.58 6.28
CA MET A 94 -7.76 -2.56 6.99
C MET A 94 -8.31 -3.10 8.31
N GLY A 95 -8.12 -2.34 9.39
CA GLY A 95 -8.50 -2.72 10.75
C GLY A 95 -7.54 -3.68 11.45
N LYS A 96 -6.61 -4.32 10.72
CA LYS A 96 -5.59 -5.22 11.29
C LYS A 96 -4.42 -4.43 11.86
N VAL A 97 -3.66 -5.11 12.72
CA VAL A 97 -2.38 -4.62 13.23
C VAL A 97 -1.27 -5.21 12.38
N ILE A 98 -0.30 -4.40 11.98
CA ILE A 98 0.84 -4.79 11.16
C ILE A 98 2.15 -4.34 11.81
N GLU A 99 3.24 -5.01 11.48
CA GLU A 99 4.60 -4.61 11.86
C GLU A 99 5.42 -4.36 10.60
N ASN A 100 6.34 -3.39 10.67
CA ASN A 100 7.32 -3.11 9.61
C ASN A 100 8.75 -3.50 10.01
N GLY A 101 8.92 -4.18 11.15
CA GLY A 101 10.22 -4.61 11.68
C GLY A 101 11.09 -3.48 12.23
N THR A 102 10.57 -2.25 12.36
CA THR A 102 11.27 -1.15 13.03
C THR A 102 10.98 -1.15 14.52
N VAL A 103 11.84 -0.47 15.28
CA VAL A 103 11.71 -0.29 16.73
C VAL A 103 11.55 1.20 17.00
N ASP A 104 10.68 1.54 17.94
CA ASP A 104 10.50 2.91 18.43
C ASP A 104 11.72 3.34 19.23
N GLU A 105 12.30 4.50 18.91
CA GLU A 105 13.55 4.96 19.52
C GLU A 105 13.40 5.43 20.98
N GLU A 106 12.20 5.86 21.38
CA GLU A 106 11.92 6.37 22.71
C GLU A 106 11.66 5.24 23.70
N THR A 107 10.87 4.26 23.26
CA THR A 107 10.41 3.15 24.09
C THR A 107 11.24 1.87 23.90
N GLY A 108 11.95 1.72 22.79
CA GLY A 108 12.66 0.49 22.43
C GLY A 108 11.73 -0.65 21.98
N PHE A 109 10.44 -0.36 21.76
CA PHE A 109 9.42 -1.34 21.45
C PHE A 109 9.27 -1.57 19.94
N LEU A 110 8.89 -2.78 19.52
CA LEU A 110 8.59 -3.04 18.11
C LEU A 110 7.41 -2.18 17.63
N ASN A 111 7.63 -1.46 16.53
CA ASN A 111 6.61 -0.63 15.93
C ASN A 111 5.50 -1.49 15.32
N SER A 112 4.32 -1.37 15.93
CA SER A 112 3.08 -1.97 15.45
C SER A 112 2.13 -0.86 15.00
N PHE A 113 1.35 -1.10 13.95
CA PHE A 113 0.45 -0.09 13.40
C PHE A 113 -0.93 -0.68 13.12
N LYS A 114 -1.99 0.01 13.52
CA LYS A 114 -3.35 -0.33 13.13
C LYS A 114 -3.71 0.36 11.83
N VAL A 115 -4.02 -0.44 10.81
CA VAL A 115 -4.32 0.07 9.47
C VAL A 115 -5.68 0.75 9.47
N ALA A 116 -5.72 2.02 9.08
CA ALA A 116 -6.95 2.79 8.94
C ALA A 116 -7.46 2.75 7.49
N THR A 117 -6.59 3.06 6.53
CA THR A 117 -6.94 3.07 5.10
C THR A 117 -5.80 2.55 4.25
N VAL A 118 -6.11 2.22 2.99
CA VAL A 118 -5.15 1.86 1.96
C VAL A 118 -5.35 2.77 0.76
N GLU A 119 -4.26 3.19 0.13
CA GLU A 119 -4.28 4.02 -1.06
C GLU A 119 -3.27 3.52 -2.09
N ASN A 120 -3.53 3.84 -3.36
CA ASN A 120 -2.62 3.62 -4.46
C ASN A 120 -2.11 4.99 -4.93
N ILE A 121 -0.78 5.15 -4.94
CA ILE A 121 -0.11 6.35 -5.42
C ILE A 121 0.92 5.89 -6.44
N ASP A 122 0.79 6.36 -7.69
CA ASP A 122 1.72 6.05 -8.77
C ASP A 122 2.02 4.54 -8.94
N ASN A 123 0.97 3.73 -8.83
CA ASN A 123 1.01 2.26 -8.92
C ASN A 123 1.69 1.54 -7.75
N GLU A 124 2.05 2.27 -6.69
CA GLU A 124 2.52 1.71 -5.43
C GLU A 124 1.41 1.75 -4.37
N ILE A 125 1.35 0.70 -3.55
CA ILE A 125 0.33 0.59 -2.51
C ILE A 125 0.91 1.03 -1.18
N TYR A 126 0.22 2.00 -0.58
CA TYR A 126 0.51 2.52 0.74
C TYR A 126 -0.66 2.23 1.67
N ILE A 127 -0.33 1.95 2.92
CA ILE A 127 -1.30 1.89 4.03
C ILE A 127 -1.10 3.13 4.91
N ASN A 128 -2.20 3.75 5.29
CA ASN A 128 -2.20 4.79 6.31
C ASN A 128 -2.64 4.15 7.62
N ALA A 129 -1.74 4.15 8.60
CA ALA A 129 -1.91 3.39 9.83
C ALA A 129 -1.54 4.22 11.06
N GLN A 130 -2.20 3.95 12.18
CA GLN A 130 -1.91 4.60 13.45
C GLN A 130 -0.85 3.79 14.19
N ALA A 131 0.22 4.44 14.65
CA ALA A 131 1.26 3.76 15.43
C ALA A 131 0.72 3.36 16.80
N GLN A 132 1.01 2.15 17.25
CA GLN A 132 0.73 1.72 18.61
C GLN A 132 1.78 2.34 19.53
N THR A 133 1.33 3.15 20.47
CA THR A 133 2.18 3.88 21.43
C THR A 133 2.40 3.12 22.74
N GLY A 134 1.65 2.05 22.97
CA GLY A 134 1.75 1.20 24.14
C GLY A 134 0.42 0.52 24.48
N TYR A 135 0.28 0.11 25.74
CA TYR A 135 -0.95 -0.46 26.27
C TYR A 135 -1.46 0.33 27.46
N TYR A 136 -2.77 0.51 27.48
CA TYR A 136 -3.51 1.03 28.61
C TYR A 136 -4.01 -0.13 29.49
N HIS A 137 -3.79 -0.01 30.79
CA HIS A 137 -4.40 -0.85 31.82
C HIS A 137 -5.13 0.06 32.81
N SER A 138 -6.34 -0.30 33.26
CA SER A 138 -6.86 0.33 34.47
C SER A 138 -6.23 -0.37 35.67
N VAL A 139 -5.59 0.38 36.56
CA VAL A 139 -5.11 -0.13 37.85
C VAL A 139 -5.99 0.47 38.93
N ARG A 140 -6.53 -0.36 39.82
CA ARG A 140 -7.32 0.11 40.96
C ARG A 140 -7.05 -0.71 42.20
N THR A 141 -7.32 -0.13 43.36
CA THR A 141 -7.39 -0.84 44.63
C THR A 141 -8.81 -0.86 45.14
N SER A 142 -9.13 -1.84 45.98
CA SER A 142 -10.39 -1.93 46.68
C SER A 142 -10.18 -1.97 48.19
N GLU A 143 -11.07 -1.31 48.92
CA GLU A 143 -11.04 -1.25 50.38
C GLU A 143 -12.48 -1.27 50.93
N GLU A 144 -12.71 -2.00 52.02
CA GLU A 144 -14.02 -1.98 52.70
C GLU A 144 -14.09 -0.79 53.67
N VAL A 145 -15.06 0.08 53.43
CA VAL A 145 -15.37 1.23 54.29
C VAL A 145 -16.84 1.16 54.66
N ASP A 146 -17.14 1.06 55.96
CA ASP A 146 -18.50 0.95 56.49
C ASP A 146 -19.38 -0.14 55.85
N GLY A 147 -18.75 -1.25 55.44
CA GLY A 147 -19.44 -2.39 54.81
C GLY A 147 -19.69 -2.24 53.31
N GLU A 148 -19.16 -1.20 52.67
CA GLU A 148 -19.15 -1.02 51.22
C GLU A 148 -17.74 -1.15 50.66
N THR A 149 -17.60 -1.83 49.50
CA THR A 149 -16.33 -1.86 48.76
C THR A 149 -16.15 -0.57 47.97
N VAL A 150 -15.15 0.21 48.35
CA VAL A 150 -14.74 1.43 47.67
C VAL A 150 -13.59 1.12 46.73
N TYR A 151 -13.70 1.52 45.47
CA TYR A 151 -12.64 1.38 44.47
C TYR A 151 -11.92 2.70 44.26
N THR A 152 -10.59 2.67 44.30
CA THR A 152 -9.73 3.81 44.02
C THR A 152 -8.93 3.54 42.77
N ASN A 153 -9.12 4.35 41.72
CA ASN A 153 -8.31 4.27 40.51
C ASN A 153 -6.91 4.85 40.79
N LEU A 154 -5.91 4.14 40.29
CA LEU A 154 -4.51 4.50 40.36
C LEU A 154 -4.03 4.87 38.96
N SER A 155 -2.98 5.67 38.88
CA SER A 155 -2.31 6.01 37.62
C SER A 155 -0.94 5.35 37.56
N TYR A 156 -0.32 5.34 36.39
CA TYR A 156 1.04 4.86 36.24
C TYR A 156 1.78 5.64 35.16
N ASP A 157 3.10 5.73 35.30
CA ASP A 157 3.97 6.40 34.32
C ASP A 157 4.51 5.43 33.26
N SER A 158 5.31 5.95 32.33
CA SER A 158 5.92 5.18 31.24
C SER A 158 6.89 4.08 31.70
N THR A 159 7.34 4.12 32.96
CA THR A 159 8.21 3.09 33.56
C THR A 159 7.43 2.01 34.32
N GLY A 160 6.10 2.15 34.40
CA GLY A 160 5.22 1.24 35.13
C GLY A 160 5.08 1.60 36.61
N LYS A 161 5.63 2.73 37.08
CA LYS A 161 5.48 3.17 38.48
C LYS A 161 4.04 3.50 38.78
N ILE A 162 3.46 2.86 39.80
CA ILE A 162 2.07 3.06 40.19
C ILE A 162 1.98 4.24 41.17
N LEU A 163 1.11 5.18 40.84
CA LEU A 163 0.86 6.40 41.59
C LEU A 163 -0.57 6.39 42.16
N ASP A 164 -0.71 6.90 43.39
CA ASP A 164 -1.99 7.07 44.04
C ASP A 164 -2.86 8.16 43.39
N LYS A 165 -4.08 8.33 43.91
CA LYS A 165 -5.02 9.36 43.45
C LYS A 165 -4.49 10.80 43.55
N ASP A 166 -3.48 11.02 44.41
CA ASP A 166 -2.84 12.32 44.64
C ASP A 166 -1.52 12.44 43.84
N GLY A 167 -1.20 11.44 43.00
CA GLY A 167 0.01 11.37 42.18
C GLY A 167 1.28 10.97 42.95
N LYS A 168 1.15 10.43 44.16
CA LYS A 168 2.30 9.98 44.96
C LYS A 168 2.65 8.54 44.65
N ASP A 169 3.94 8.25 44.71
CA ASP A 169 4.49 6.91 44.54
C ASP A 169 3.95 5.94 45.60
N THR A 170 3.37 4.84 45.14
CA THR A 170 2.88 3.75 46.00
C THR A 170 4.01 2.83 46.47
N GLY A 171 5.22 2.96 45.91
CA GLY A 171 6.36 2.09 46.15
C GLY A 171 6.34 0.81 45.30
N ILE A 172 5.36 0.69 44.40
CA ILE A 172 5.13 -0.48 43.56
C ILE A 172 5.19 -0.07 42.09
N ASN A 173 5.89 -0.88 41.31
CA ASN A 173 6.07 -0.69 39.88
C ASN A 173 5.62 -1.95 39.14
N ALA A 174 4.79 -1.81 38.11
CA ALA A 174 4.48 -2.90 37.19
C ALA A 174 5.70 -3.18 36.30
N VAL A 175 6.06 -4.45 36.12
CA VAL A 175 7.10 -4.83 35.17
C VAL A 175 6.51 -4.74 33.76
N LEU A 176 7.20 -4.07 32.83
CA LEU A 176 6.75 -3.89 31.46
C LEU A 176 7.43 -4.89 30.50
N LEU A 177 6.69 -5.32 29.48
CA LEU A 177 7.22 -6.04 28.32
C LEU A 177 7.78 -5.06 27.29
N ASP A 178 8.51 -5.59 26.30
CA ASP A 178 9.07 -4.86 25.14
C ASP A 178 8.02 -4.24 24.20
N ASN A 179 6.76 -4.20 24.59
CA ASN A 179 5.68 -3.51 23.89
C ASN A 179 4.88 -2.55 24.80
N GLY A 180 5.36 -2.34 26.03
CA GLY A 180 4.74 -1.48 27.05
C GLY A 180 3.55 -2.13 27.77
N ALA A 181 3.20 -3.39 27.47
CA ALA A 181 2.21 -4.12 28.24
C ALA A 181 2.75 -4.52 29.62
N PHE A 182 1.88 -4.66 30.61
CA PHE A 182 2.30 -5.19 31.90
C PHE A 182 2.63 -6.69 31.73
N GLN A 183 3.79 -7.09 32.25
CA GLN A 183 4.23 -8.47 32.21
C GLN A 183 3.31 -9.34 33.05
N THR A 184 2.97 -10.50 32.51
CA THR A 184 2.24 -11.55 33.22
C THR A 184 3.07 -12.84 33.22
N ILE A 185 3.04 -13.55 34.36
CA ILE A 185 3.58 -14.90 34.51
C ILE A 185 2.44 -15.75 35.08
N ASP A 186 2.14 -16.86 34.41
CA ASP A 186 1.03 -17.76 34.78
C ASP A 186 -0.33 -17.05 34.96
N GLY A 187 -0.57 -16.00 34.15
CA GLY A 187 -1.81 -15.21 34.18
C GLY A 187 -1.91 -14.19 35.33
N LYS A 188 -0.86 -14.06 36.16
CA LYS A 188 -0.75 -13.01 37.20
C LYS A 188 0.19 -11.91 36.74
N TYR A 189 -0.16 -10.66 37.01
CA TYR A 189 0.72 -9.51 36.73
C TYR A 189 1.94 -9.50 37.65
N VAL A 190 3.09 -9.12 37.08
CA VAL A 190 4.36 -9.06 37.81
C VAL A 190 4.62 -7.63 38.27
N PHE A 191 4.88 -7.48 39.56
CA PHE A 191 5.23 -6.21 40.17
C PHE A 191 6.59 -6.29 40.86
N GLN A 192 7.23 -5.15 40.99
CA GLN A 192 8.49 -4.96 41.71
C GLN A 192 8.39 -3.77 42.64
N ASP A 193 9.22 -3.77 43.69
CA ASP A 193 9.40 -2.60 44.53
C ASP A 193 10.26 -1.51 43.84
N ASN A 194 10.47 -0.41 44.52
CA ASN A 194 11.32 0.68 44.03
C ASN A 194 12.81 0.32 43.91
N ASP A 195 13.25 -0.77 44.53
CA ASP A 195 14.61 -1.29 44.42
C ASP A 195 14.75 -2.33 43.28
N GLY A 196 13.67 -2.59 42.54
CA GLY A 196 13.64 -3.52 41.42
C GLY A 196 13.52 -4.99 41.82
N LYS A 197 13.17 -5.28 43.08
CA LYS A 197 12.94 -6.65 43.55
C LYS A 197 11.50 -7.05 43.29
N VAL A 198 11.30 -8.19 42.64
CA VAL A 198 9.98 -8.75 42.36
C VAL A 198 9.21 -9.01 43.66
N ILE A 199 7.97 -8.51 43.71
CA ILE A 199 7.05 -8.69 44.82
C ILE A 199 6.32 -10.02 44.62
N THR A 200 6.42 -10.92 45.60
CA THR A 200 5.74 -12.21 45.61
C THR A 200 4.68 -12.32 46.71
N ASP A 201 4.52 -11.26 47.50
CA ASP A 201 3.57 -11.22 48.62
C ASP A 201 2.13 -11.09 48.10
N GLU A 202 1.32 -12.14 48.28
CA GLU A 202 -0.05 -12.19 47.76
C GLU A 202 -0.97 -11.16 48.44
N ASP A 203 -0.71 -10.76 49.70
CA ASP A 203 -1.52 -9.75 50.39
C ASP A 203 -1.32 -8.36 49.80
N ILE A 204 -0.14 -8.11 49.22
CA ILE A 204 0.14 -6.89 48.45
C ILE A 204 -0.46 -7.01 47.06
N LEU A 205 -0.20 -8.12 46.35
CA LEU A 205 -0.63 -8.31 44.96
C LEU A 205 -2.16 -8.30 44.81
N ASN A 206 -2.89 -8.93 45.75
CA ASN A 206 -4.35 -9.01 45.70
C ASN A 206 -5.05 -7.67 45.93
N LYS A 207 -4.34 -6.65 46.42
CA LYS A 207 -4.89 -5.28 46.52
C LYS A 207 -5.02 -4.61 45.17
N TYR A 208 -4.21 -5.00 44.18
CA TYR A 208 -4.18 -4.36 42.87
C TYR A 208 -5.00 -5.16 41.86
N GLU A 209 -6.09 -4.57 41.43
CA GLU A 209 -6.91 -5.09 40.34
C GLU A 209 -6.51 -4.39 39.04
N ILE A 210 -6.07 -5.17 38.05
CA ILE A 210 -5.64 -4.67 36.75
C ILE A 210 -6.57 -5.21 35.66
N SER A 211 -7.03 -4.33 34.76
CA SER A 211 -7.79 -4.77 33.58
C SER A 211 -6.95 -5.52 32.56
N SER A 212 -7.59 -6.11 31.57
CA SER A 212 -6.89 -6.52 30.34
C SER A 212 -6.22 -5.31 29.67
N ALA A 213 -5.09 -5.57 29.02
CA ALA A 213 -4.35 -4.59 28.24
C ALA A 213 -5.16 -4.13 27.01
N LEU A 214 -5.32 -2.83 26.84
CA LEU A 214 -5.93 -2.23 25.65
C LEU A 214 -4.86 -1.48 24.85
N PRO A 215 -4.62 -1.81 23.57
CA PRO A 215 -3.62 -1.10 22.78
C PRO A 215 -4.04 0.35 22.55
N VAL A 216 -3.09 1.27 22.74
CA VAL A 216 -3.28 2.71 22.53
C VAL A 216 -2.60 3.11 21.23
N TYR A 217 -3.35 3.78 20.37
CA TYR A 217 -2.88 4.20 19.05
C TYR A 217 -2.73 5.72 18.98
N SER A 218 -1.77 6.18 18.18
CA SER A 218 -1.59 7.60 17.88
C SER A 218 -2.75 8.18 17.07
N ASP A 219 -3.11 9.43 17.32
CA ASP A 219 -4.09 10.15 16.49
C ASP A 219 -3.59 10.44 15.06
N LYS A 220 -2.28 10.40 14.85
CA LYS A 220 -1.65 10.63 13.55
C LYS A 220 -1.62 9.35 12.72
N LEU A 221 -1.83 9.51 11.41
CA LEU A 221 -1.62 8.45 10.43
C LEU A 221 -0.21 8.51 9.88
N THR A 222 0.45 7.37 9.87
CA THR A 222 1.75 7.14 9.24
C THR A 222 1.53 6.39 7.93
N LYS A 223 2.15 6.88 6.86
CA LYS A 223 2.10 6.24 5.56
C LYS A 223 3.21 5.20 5.47
N ILE A 224 2.85 3.96 5.20
CA ILE A 224 3.76 2.82 5.17
C ILE A 224 3.58 2.09 3.83
N PRO A 225 4.65 1.88 3.04
CA PRO A 225 4.53 1.10 1.81
C PRO A 225 4.24 -0.35 2.15
N VAL A 226 3.29 -0.98 1.44
CA VAL A 226 2.91 -2.39 1.69
C VAL A 226 4.09 -3.35 1.58
N THR A 227 5.09 -3.00 0.76
CA THR A 227 6.33 -3.76 0.59
C THR A 227 7.23 -3.79 1.83
N SER A 228 7.04 -2.87 2.79
CA SER A 228 7.79 -2.84 4.06
C SER A 228 7.15 -3.64 5.20
N ILE A 229 5.93 -4.16 4.99
CA ILE A 229 5.22 -4.93 6.01
C ILE A 229 5.90 -6.29 6.18
N THR A 230 6.32 -6.59 7.40
CA THR A 230 6.98 -7.86 7.75
C THR A 230 6.02 -8.84 8.42
N LYS A 231 4.96 -8.33 9.08
CA LYS A 231 4.00 -9.14 9.82
C LYS A 231 2.60 -8.52 9.81
N VAL A 232 1.57 -9.37 9.82
CA VAL A 232 0.16 -8.98 9.93
C VAL A 232 -0.48 -9.82 11.01
N HIS A 233 -1.14 -9.17 11.97
CA HIS A 233 -1.89 -9.80 13.06
C HIS A 233 -3.39 -9.82 12.73
N GLY A 234 -4.05 -10.89 13.15
CA GLY A 234 -5.48 -11.15 12.91
C GLY A 234 -6.38 -10.69 14.02
#